data_AF-A0A9W4N3B9-F1
#
_entry.id   AF-A0A9W4N3B9-F1
#
_cell.length_a   1.000
_cell.length_b   1.000
_cell.length_c   1.000
_cell.angle_alpha   90.00
_cell.angle_beta   90.00
_cell.angle_gamma   90.00
#
_symmetry.space_group_name_H-M   'P 1'
#
loop_
_entity.id
_entity.type
_entity.pdbx_description
1 polymer ?
#
loop_
_entity_poly.entity_id
_entity_poly.type
_entity_poly.pdbx_seq_one_letter_code
_entity_poly.pdbx_strand_id
1 'polypeptide(L)'
;MPSATWTYLTSILPTPTLITLNKMFTCGECGNRYYSKFECEDHMNAYNHWFDCETCDRVFMDQNSCNQHMQSADHFSDRYCRECKKYFQNAHNLRQHLNSRTHRGSDVKCPFCNTGFVTHSGASHHLETGSCPGAPRLNRESIARVVQRLDTAGVIAKKQIEWHEQNVE
;
A
#
# COMPACT_ATOMS: atom_id res chain seq x y z
N MET A 1 59.56 69.72 -13.46
CA MET A 1 58.31 69.10 -13.94
C MET A 1 58.53 67.60 -14.09
N PRO A 2 57.56 66.71 -13.79
CA PRO A 2 56.22 66.98 -13.28
C PRO A 2 55.97 66.49 -11.84
N SER A 3 54.97 67.13 -11.25
CA SER A 3 54.31 66.81 -9.98
C SER A 3 53.35 65.65 -10.18
N ALA A 4 53.36 64.66 -9.29
CA ALA A 4 52.34 63.62 -9.24
C ALA A 4 51.45 63.87 -8.01
N THR A 5 50.27 64.42 -8.27
CA THR A 5 49.24 64.70 -7.27
C THR A 5 48.51 63.43 -6.86
N TRP A 6 48.37 63.21 -5.56
CA TRP A 6 47.52 62.17 -4.98
C TRP A 6 46.05 62.59 -5.07
N THR A 7 45.25 61.92 -5.90
CA THR A 7 43.78 62.09 -5.92
C THR A 7 43.12 60.97 -5.13
N TYR A 8 42.29 61.38 -4.17
CA TYR A 8 41.51 60.54 -3.26
C TYR A 8 40.49 59.64 -3.97
N LEU A 9 40.26 58.51 -3.30
CA LEU A 9 39.27 57.45 -3.50
C LEU A 9 37.85 57.95 -3.85
N THR A 10 37.17 57.24 -4.74
CA THR A 10 35.84 56.66 -4.48
C THR A 10 35.68 55.38 -5.30
N SER A 11 36.14 54.26 -4.74
CA SER A 11 35.72 52.94 -5.22
C SER A 11 34.27 52.77 -4.76
N ILE A 12 33.31 53.00 -5.65
CA ILE A 12 31.91 52.66 -5.40
C ILE A 12 31.84 51.14 -5.45
N LEU A 13 32.10 50.50 -4.31
CA LEU A 13 31.72 49.12 -4.09
C LEU A 13 30.19 49.08 -4.14
N PRO A 14 29.56 48.23 -4.97
CA PRO A 14 28.13 48.02 -4.87
C PRO A 14 27.83 47.57 -3.44
N THR A 15 26.94 48.31 -2.78
CA THR A 15 26.42 47.98 -1.46
C THR A 15 26.07 46.50 -1.42
N PRO A 16 26.47 45.75 -0.38
CA PRO A 16 26.00 44.38 -0.23
C PRO A 16 24.49 44.45 -0.19
N THR A 17 23.83 43.97 -1.24
CA THR A 17 22.40 43.72 -1.24
C THR A 17 22.14 42.93 0.02
N LEU A 18 21.45 43.56 0.96
CA LEU A 18 20.79 42.87 2.05
C LEU A 18 20.13 41.66 1.41
N ILE A 19 20.66 40.47 1.67
CA ILE A 19 19.92 39.24 1.47
C ILE A 19 18.87 39.30 2.57
N THR A 20 17.85 40.15 2.35
CA THR A 20 16.57 40.00 2.99
C THR A 20 16.21 38.57 2.69
N LEU A 21 16.18 37.73 3.72
CA LEU A 21 15.90 36.30 3.64
C LEU A 21 14.43 36.13 3.21
N ASN A 22 14.13 36.53 1.97
CA ASN A 22 12.79 36.49 1.43
C ASN A 22 12.51 35.02 1.19
N LYS A 23 11.50 34.48 1.87
CA LYS A 23 11.14 33.08 1.76
C LYS A 23 10.70 32.79 0.31
N MET A 24 11.61 32.21 -0.47
CA MET A 24 11.32 31.78 -1.85
C MET A 24 10.51 30.49 -1.83
N PHE A 25 9.63 30.32 -2.82
CA PHE A 25 8.93 29.07 -3.07
C PHE A 25 9.76 28.22 -4.03
N THR A 26 9.86 26.92 -3.78
CA THR A 26 10.72 26.03 -4.56
C THR A 26 9.88 24.89 -5.11
N CYS A 27 10.04 24.57 -6.40
CA CYS A 27 9.47 23.37 -7.00
C CYS A 27 10.21 22.15 -6.43
N GLY A 28 9.47 21.23 -5.80
CA GLY A 28 10.07 20.02 -5.22
C GLY A 28 10.66 19.05 -6.24
N GLU A 29 10.23 19.11 -7.50
CA GLU A 29 10.67 18.21 -8.58
C GLU A 29 11.93 18.71 -9.29
N CYS A 30 11.92 19.96 -9.78
CA CYS A 30 13.03 20.51 -10.58
C CYS A 30 13.92 21.51 -9.82
N GLY A 31 13.56 21.90 -8.59
CA GLY A 31 14.34 22.82 -7.75
C GLY A 31 14.26 24.31 -8.14
N ASN A 32 13.48 24.68 -9.16
CA ASN A 32 13.29 26.08 -9.55
C ASN A 32 12.69 26.91 -8.40
N ARG A 33 13.14 28.15 -8.26
CA ARG A 33 12.78 29.04 -7.15
C ARG A 33 12.03 30.26 -7.66
N TYR A 34 11.00 30.65 -6.92
CA TYR A 34 10.07 31.73 -7.25
C TYR A 34 9.91 32.69 -6.08
N TYR A 35 9.68 33.96 -6.39
CA TYR A 35 9.51 35.00 -5.37
C TYR A 35 8.07 35.04 -4.84
N SER A 36 7.10 34.61 -5.64
CA SER A 36 5.70 34.47 -5.25
C SER A 36 5.23 33.01 -5.25
N LYS A 37 4.28 32.71 -4.37
CA LYS A 37 3.58 31.42 -4.35
C LYS A 37 2.85 31.18 -5.68
N PHE A 38 2.19 32.21 -6.21
CA PHE A 38 1.42 32.13 -7.44
C PHE A 38 2.27 31.74 -8.65
N GLU A 39 3.46 32.33 -8.78
CA GLU A 39 4.40 31.98 -9.86
C GLU A 39 4.86 30.52 -9.78
N CYS A 40 5.11 30.05 -8.55
CA CYS A 40 5.43 28.65 -8.33
C CYS A 40 4.24 27.76 -8.67
N GLU A 41 3.02 28.10 -8.28
CA GLU A 41 1.81 27.32 -8.57
C GLU A 41 1.54 27.25 -10.09
N ASP A 42 1.70 28.34 -10.82
CA ASP A 42 1.56 28.38 -12.28
C ASP A 42 2.57 27.45 -12.97
N HIS A 43 3.84 27.50 -12.54
CA HIS A 43 4.84 26.53 -12.97
C HIS A 43 4.43 25.09 -12.66
N MET A 44 3.96 24.81 -11.45
CA MET A 44 3.59 23.45 -11.04
C MET A 44 2.40 22.92 -11.87
N ASN A 45 1.44 23.78 -12.20
CA ASN A 45 0.32 23.44 -13.08
C ASN A 45 0.75 23.22 -14.54
N ALA A 46 1.63 24.08 -15.07
CA ALA A 46 2.10 23.99 -16.45
C ALA A 46 2.90 22.72 -16.74
N TYR A 47 3.68 22.24 -15.75
CA TYR A 47 4.54 21.06 -15.89
C TYR A 47 4.03 19.83 -15.12
N ASN A 48 2.90 19.94 -14.43
CA ASN A 48 2.36 18.91 -13.53
C ASN A 48 3.40 18.38 -12.52
N HIS A 49 4.12 19.30 -11.87
CA HIS A 49 5.18 18.98 -10.89
C HIS A 49 4.65 18.81 -9.45
N TRP A 50 3.35 18.63 -9.29
CA TRP A 50 2.72 18.39 -8.00
C TRP A 50 2.99 16.96 -7.50
N PHE A 51 3.01 16.79 -6.19
CA PHE A 51 3.11 15.48 -5.55
C PHE A 51 1.72 15.06 -5.03
N ASP A 52 1.15 14.01 -5.62
CA ASP A 52 -0.20 13.55 -5.28
C ASP A 52 -0.21 12.64 -4.04
N CYS A 53 -1.31 12.67 -3.30
CA CYS A 53 -1.63 11.63 -2.34
C CYS A 53 -2.20 10.40 -3.07
N GLU A 54 -1.75 9.19 -2.72
CA GLU A 54 -2.15 7.95 -3.43
C GLU A 54 -3.61 7.53 -3.19
N THR A 55 -4.27 8.15 -2.20
CA THR A 55 -5.56 7.71 -1.66
C THR A 55 -6.57 8.86 -1.47
N CYS A 56 -6.21 10.11 -1.77
CA CYS A 56 -7.13 11.26 -1.79
C CYS A 56 -6.69 12.31 -2.81
N ASP A 57 -7.55 13.29 -3.08
CA ASP A 57 -7.33 14.28 -4.14
C ASP A 57 -6.38 15.44 -3.75
N ARG A 58 -5.62 15.29 -2.65
CA ARG A 58 -4.68 16.33 -2.20
C ARG A 58 -3.38 16.24 -2.97
N VAL A 59 -2.85 17.42 -3.28
CA VAL A 59 -1.56 17.61 -3.95
C VAL A 59 -0.65 18.52 -3.13
N PHE A 60 0.66 18.32 -3.25
CA PHE A 60 1.68 19.00 -2.45
C PHE A 60 2.78 19.59 -3.33
N MET A 61 3.41 20.67 -2.87
CA MET A 61 4.47 21.35 -3.62
C MET A 61 5.82 20.61 -3.58
N ASP A 62 5.99 19.72 -2.59
CA ASP A 62 7.20 18.94 -2.39
C ASP A 62 6.89 17.55 -1.81
N GLN A 63 7.79 16.61 -2.06
CA GLN A 63 7.68 15.21 -1.61
C GLN A 63 7.63 15.09 -0.09
N ASN A 64 8.34 15.96 0.65
CA ASN A 64 8.41 15.88 2.11
C ASN A 64 7.05 16.22 2.76
N SER A 65 6.36 17.23 2.23
CA SER A 65 5.01 17.61 2.63
C SER A 65 3.99 16.53 2.29
N CYS A 66 4.12 15.90 1.11
CA CYS A 66 3.31 14.74 0.75
C CYS A 66 3.56 13.57 1.73
N ASN A 67 4.81 13.22 2.00
CA ASN A 67 5.16 12.14 2.94
C ASN A 67 4.62 12.37 4.36
N GLN A 68 4.69 13.61 4.86
CA GLN A 68 4.10 13.97 6.15
C GLN A 68 2.57 13.83 6.16
N HIS A 69 1.91 14.20 5.07
CA HIS A 69 0.48 13.96 4.91
C HIS A 69 0.17 12.46 4.90
N MET A 70 0.90 11.68 4.10
CA MET A 70 0.74 10.23 4.00
C MET A 70 0.90 9.57 5.37
N GLN A 71 1.89 10.00 6.15
CA GLN A 71 2.16 9.49 7.49
C GLN A 71 1.11 9.91 8.53
N SER A 72 0.71 11.18 8.56
CA SER A 72 -0.24 11.68 9.57
C SER A 72 -1.68 11.26 9.32
N ALA A 73 -2.06 11.11 8.04
CA ALA A 73 -3.41 10.70 7.64
C ALA A 73 -3.51 9.18 7.39
N ASP A 74 -2.41 8.43 7.53
CA ASP A 74 -2.37 7.00 7.28
C ASP A 74 -2.69 6.61 5.82
N HIS A 75 -2.40 7.52 4.89
CA HIS A 75 -2.82 7.48 3.48
C HIS A 75 -1.95 6.59 2.59
N PHE A 76 -1.36 5.53 3.13
CA PHE A 76 -0.49 4.62 2.38
C PHE A 76 -1.32 3.67 1.50
N SER A 77 -0.96 3.53 0.22
CA SER A 77 -1.69 2.67 -0.72
C SER A 77 -1.74 1.19 -0.32
N ASP A 78 -0.71 0.69 0.37
CA ASP A 78 -0.64 -0.70 0.85
C ASP A 78 -1.70 -1.05 1.91
N ARG A 79 -2.45 -0.05 2.38
CA ARG A 79 -3.52 -0.16 3.36
C ARG A 79 -4.84 0.42 2.89
N TYR A 80 -4.95 0.85 1.64
CA TYR A 80 -6.16 1.43 1.08
C TYR A 80 -6.73 0.62 -0.08
N CYS A 81 -8.02 0.29 0.01
CA CYS A 81 -8.76 -0.28 -1.11
C CYS A 81 -9.43 0.86 -1.89
N ARG A 82 -8.97 1.11 -3.13
CA ARG A 82 -9.51 2.17 -4.01
C ARG A 82 -10.96 1.93 -4.41
N GLU A 83 -11.30 0.70 -4.78
CA GLU A 83 -12.65 0.34 -5.23
C GLU A 83 -13.70 0.49 -4.11
N CYS A 84 -13.33 0.10 -2.88
CA CYS A 84 -14.22 0.23 -1.71
C CYS A 84 -14.03 1.55 -0.95
N LYS A 85 -13.07 2.38 -1.36
CA LYS A 85 -12.64 3.61 -0.68
C LYS A 85 -12.43 3.44 0.83
N LYS A 86 -11.71 2.39 1.24
CA LYS A 86 -11.60 1.98 2.65
C LYS A 86 -10.14 1.74 3.08
N TYR A 87 -9.81 2.24 4.28
CA TYR A 87 -8.53 1.99 4.95
C TYR A 87 -8.55 0.74 5.82
N PHE A 88 -7.40 0.10 5.94
CA PHE A 88 -7.14 -1.09 6.74
C PHE A 88 -5.97 -0.83 7.68
N GLN A 89 -6.00 -1.45 8.86
CA GLN A 89 -4.97 -1.25 9.88
C GLN A 89 -3.56 -1.65 9.40
N ASN A 90 -3.45 -2.65 8.52
CA ASN A 90 -2.19 -3.12 7.96
C ASN A 90 -2.39 -3.76 6.57
N ALA A 91 -1.29 -3.99 5.86
CA ALA A 91 -1.29 -4.57 4.51
C ALA A 91 -1.87 -6.00 4.48
N HIS A 92 -1.71 -6.77 5.56
CA HIS A 92 -2.29 -8.11 5.65
C HIS A 92 -3.82 -8.05 5.60
N ASN A 93 -4.43 -7.12 6.35
CA ASN A 93 -5.87 -6.92 6.40
C ASN A 93 -6.42 -6.44 5.05
N LEU A 94 -5.72 -5.52 4.35
CA LEU A 94 -6.09 -5.14 2.98
C LEU A 94 -6.05 -6.36 2.05
N ARG A 95 -4.98 -7.15 2.10
CA ARG A 95 -4.86 -8.35 1.27
C ARG A 95 -5.98 -9.37 1.54
N GLN A 96 -6.36 -9.58 2.80
CA GLN A 96 -7.51 -10.42 3.13
C GLN A 96 -8.82 -9.87 2.55
N HIS A 97 -9.03 -8.55 2.65
CA HIS A 97 -10.19 -7.89 2.07
C HIS A 97 -10.25 -8.04 0.54
N LEU A 98 -9.14 -7.83 -0.17
CA LEU A 98 -9.05 -8.02 -1.63
C LEU A 98 -9.27 -9.48 -2.05
N ASN A 99 -9.05 -10.43 -1.14
CA ASN A 99 -9.36 -11.85 -1.34
C ASN A 99 -10.73 -12.26 -0.78
N SER A 100 -11.56 -11.31 -0.35
CA SER A 100 -12.90 -11.58 0.20
C SER A 100 -13.98 -11.58 -0.88
N ARG A 101 -15.20 -11.94 -0.48
CA ARG A 101 -16.36 -11.97 -1.39
C ARG A 101 -16.68 -10.61 -2.03
N THR A 102 -16.23 -9.51 -1.43
CA THR A 102 -16.45 -8.16 -1.96
C THR A 102 -15.75 -7.97 -3.30
N HIS A 103 -14.58 -8.57 -3.48
CA HIS A 103 -13.74 -8.42 -4.68
C HIS A 103 -13.74 -9.66 -5.57
N ARG A 104 -13.74 -10.85 -4.94
CA ARG A 104 -13.66 -12.12 -5.67
C ARG A 104 -15.00 -12.82 -5.88
N GLY A 105 -16.10 -12.29 -5.34
CA GLY A 105 -17.39 -12.96 -5.41
C GLY A 105 -17.46 -14.23 -4.57
N SER A 106 -18.41 -15.12 -4.89
CA SER A 106 -18.68 -16.34 -4.11
C SER A 106 -19.10 -17.51 -5.01
N ASP A 107 -18.22 -17.80 -5.97
CA ASP A 107 -18.49 -18.73 -7.07
C ASP A 107 -18.39 -20.20 -6.66
N VAL A 108 -17.71 -20.49 -5.55
CA VAL A 108 -17.64 -21.84 -5.01
C VAL A 108 -18.95 -22.12 -4.28
N LYS A 109 -19.86 -22.87 -4.89
CA LYS A 109 -21.12 -23.28 -4.28
C LYS A 109 -20.98 -24.58 -3.53
N CYS A 110 -21.56 -24.65 -2.34
CA CYS A 110 -21.77 -25.91 -1.64
C CYS A 110 -22.74 -26.79 -2.45
N PRO A 111 -22.39 -28.05 -2.77
CA PRO A 111 -23.24 -28.91 -3.58
C PRO A 111 -24.53 -29.35 -2.87
N PHE A 112 -24.60 -29.21 -1.54
CA PHE A 112 -25.75 -29.67 -0.75
C PHE A 112 -26.74 -28.56 -0.39
N CYS A 113 -26.26 -27.33 -0.17
CA CYS A 113 -27.10 -26.22 0.26
C CYS A 113 -26.96 -24.95 -0.59
N ASN A 114 -26.15 -25.00 -1.65
CA ASN A 114 -25.90 -23.90 -2.58
C ASN A 114 -25.35 -22.60 -1.95
N THR A 115 -24.89 -22.64 -0.70
CA THR A 115 -24.21 -21.52 -0.05
C THR A 115 -22.91 -21.22 -0.79
N GLY A 116 -22.67 -19.94 -1.10
CA GLY A 116 -21.49 -19.49 -1.83
C GLY A 116 -20.30 -19.19 -0.91
N PHE A 117 -19.11 -19.57 -1.36
CA PHE A 117 -17.83 -19.36 -0.70
C PHE A 117 -16.85 -18.71 -1.67
N VAL A 118 -15.88 -17.99 -1.10
CA VAL A 118 -14.82 -17.34 -1.90
C VAL A 118 -13.76 -18.35 -2.33
N THR A 119 -13.56 -19.42 -1.56
CA THR A 119 -12.53 -20.44 -1.78
C THR A 119 -13.08 -21.84 -1.55
N HIS A 120 -12.45 -22.83 -2.19
CA HIS A 120 -12.74 -24.25 -1.95
C HIS A 120 -12.51 -24.64 -0.48
N SER A 121 -11.43 -24.14 0.14
CA SER A 121 -11.15 -24.39 1.56
C SER A 121 -12.27 -23.87 2.47
N GLY A 122 -12.90 -22.73 2.14
CA GLY A 122 -14.05 -22.22 2.89
C GLY A 122 -15.26 -23.14 2.78
N ALA A 123 -15.54 -23.66 1.58
CA ALA A 123 -16.60 -24.63 1.36
C ALA A 123 -16.31 -25.97 2.07
N SER A 124 -15.07 -26.48 2.01
CA SER A 124 -14.65 -27.67 2.74
C SER A 124 -14.81 -27.48 4.25
N HIS A 125 -14.38 -26.35 4.79
CA HIS A 125 -14.52 -26.06 6.22
C HIS A 125 -15.99 -26.05 6.65
N HIS A 126 -16.87 -25.44 5.87
CA HIS A 126 -18.32 -25.45 6.12
C HIS A 126 -18.92 -26.87 6.21
N LEU A 127 -18.42 -27.80 5.39
CA LEU A 127 -18.81 -29.21 5.45
C LEU A 127 -18.17 -29.90 6.66
N GLU A 128 -16.87 -29.68 6.90
CA GLU A 128 -16.12 -30.32 7.98
C GLU A 128 -16.60 -29.91 9.38
N THR A 129 -17.11 -28.69 9.55
CA THR A 129 -17.68 -28.21 10.82
C THR A 129 -19.13 -28.66 11.03
N GLY A 130 -19.76 -29.34 10.07
CA GLY A 130 -21.17 -29.69 10.15
C GLY A 130 -22.12 -28.49 10.07
N SER A 131 -21.63 -27.35 9.56
CA SER A 131 -22.43 -26.13 9.43
C SER A 131 -23.37 -26.16 8.22
N CYS A 132 -23.37 -27.24 7.44
CA CYS A 132 -24.18 -27.39 6.24
C CYS A 132 -25.62 -27.84 6.55
N PRO A 133 -26.64 -27.00 6.30
CA PRO A 133 -28.04 -27.41 6.50
C PRO A 133 -28.48 -28.49 5.51
N GLY A 134 -27.86 -28.55 4.32
CA GLY A 134 -28.14 -29.57 3.30
C GLY A 134 -27.41 -30.91 3.57
N ALA A 135 -26.45 -30.94 4.49
CA ALA A 135 -25.69 -32.13 4.85
C ALA A 135 -25.32 -32.13 6.35
N PRO A 136 -26.29 -32.15 7.28
CA PRO A 136 -26.05 -31.95 8.72
C PRO A 136 -25.26 -33.08 9.38
N ARG A 137 -25.20 -34.26 8.74
CA ARG A 137 -24.41 -35.41 9.21
C ARG A 137 -23.00 -35.44 8.66
N LEU A 138 -22.68 -34.58 7.68
CA LEU A 138 -21.35 -34.47 7.12
C LEU A 138 -20.54 -33.50 7.97
N ASN A 139 -19.40 -33.97 8.46
CA ASN A 139 -18.46 -33.26 9.32
C ASN A 139 -17.14 -34.03 9.38
N ARG A 140 -16.12 -33.46 10.01
CA ARG A 140 -14.77 -34.04 10.07
C ARG A 140 -14.76 -35.49 10.58
N GLU A 141 -15.55 -35.80 11.61
CA GLU A 141 -15.62 -37.14 12.21
C GLU A 141 -16.31 -38.16 11.29
N SER A 142 -17.43 -37.78 10.68
CA SER A 142 -18.14 -38.64 9.73
C SER A 142 -17.30 -38.91 8.49
N ILE A 143 -16.58 -37.90 7.99
CA ILE A 143 -15.64 -38.03 6.87
C ILE A 143 -14.51 -38.97 7.28
N ALA A 144 -13.86 -38.76 8.43
CA ALA A 144 -12.79 -39.63 8.92
C ALA A 144 -13.26 -41.08 9.07
N ARG A 145 -14.46 -41.31 9.61
CA ARG A 145 -15.06 -42.66 9.72
C ARG A 145 -15.33 -43.32 8.36
N VAL A 146 -15.68 -42.55 7.34
CA VAL A 146 -15.84 -43.09 5.97
C VAL A 146 -14.48 -43.41 5.37
N VAL A 147 -13.51 -42.49 5.49
CA VAL A 147 -12.15 -42.68 4.99
C VAL A 147 -11.52 -43.92 5.62
N GLN A 148 -11.58 -44.09 6.94
CA GLN A 148 -11.02 -45.28 7.62
C GLN A 148 -11.67 -46.59 7.17
N ARG A 149 -12.98 -46.59 6.87
CA ARG A 149 -13.67 -47.79 6.38
C ARG A 149 -13.28 -48.16 4.95
N LEU A 150 -13.03 -47.16 4.11
CA LEU A 150 -12.63 -47.36 2.71
C LEU A 150 -11.13 -47.58 2.56
N ASP A 151 -10.33 -47.03 3.47
CA ASP A 151 -8.87 -47.10 3.49
C ASP A 151 -8.37 -48.25 4.37
N THR A 152 -8.81 -49.46 4.07
CA THR A 152 -8.43 -50.68 4.82
C THR A 152 -6.93 -50.95 4.80
N ALA A 153 -6.23 -50.51 3.75
CA ALA A 153 -4.79 -50.63 3.60
C ALA A 153 -4.01 -49.45 4.19
N GLY A 154 -4.67 -48.41 4.70
CA GLY A 154 -4.02 -47.22 5.27
C GLY A 154 -3.27 -46.35 4.26
N VAL A 155 -3.55 -46.49 2.96
CA VAL A 155 -2.86 -45.76 1.88
C VAL A 155 -3.17 -44.26 1.95
N ILE A 156 -4.38 -43.90 2.37
CA ILE A 156 -4.86 -42.51 2.47
C ILE A 156 -4.49 -41.91 3.82
N ALA A 157 -4.63 -42.67 4.91
CA ALA A 157 -4.45 -42.17 6.28
C ALA A 157 -3.04 -42.37 6.87
N LYS A 158 -2.19 -43.26 6.32
CA LYS A 158 -0.86 -43.59 6.89
C LYS A 158 0.36 -43.15 6.07
N LYS A 159 0.26 -42.15 5.19
CA LYS A 159 1.48 -41.46 4.73
C LYS A 159 1.77 -40.28 5.66
N GLN A 160 2.32 -40.58 6.84
CA GLN A 160 3.07 -39.56 7.56
C GLN A 160 4.23 -39.13 6.66
N ILE A 161 4.45 -37.83 6.53
CA ILE A 161 5.64 -37.28 5.87
C ILE A 161 6.82 -37.77 6.72
N GLU A 162 7.55 -38.78 6.25
CA GLU A 162 8.79 -39.20 6.91
C GLU A 162 9.78 -38.05 6.84
N TRP A 163 10.27 -37.62 8.00
CA TRP A 163 11.33 -36.64 8.09
C TRP A 163 12.64 -37.36 7.74
N HIS A 164 13.17 -37.11 6.54
CA HIS A 164 14.52 -37.53 6.21
C HIS A 164 15.47 -36.42 6.63
N GLU A 165 16.26 -36.66 7.68
CA GLU A 165 17.41 -35.81 7.99
C GLU A 165 18.35 -35.84 6.79
N GLN A 166 18.37 -34.76 6.02
CA GLN A 166 19.39 -34.57 5.00
C GLN A 166 20.70 -34.33 5.75
N ASN A 167 21.57 -35.34 5.74
CA ASN A 167 22.96 -35.19 6.18
C ASN A 167 23.62 -34.13 5.31
N VAL A 168 23.74 -32.92 5.86
CA VAL A 168 24.60 -31.87 5.33
C VAL A 168 26.01 -32.21 5.82
N GLU A 169 26.77 -32.91 4.98
CA GLU A 169 28.23 -32.94 5.05
C GLU A 169 28.82 -31.61 4.54
#